data_AF-A0A151H4I2-F1
#
_entry.id   AF-A0A151H4I2-F1
#
_cell.length_a   1.000
_cell.length_b   1.000
_cell.length_c   1.000
_cell.angle_alpha   90.00
_cell.angle_beta   90.00
_cell.angle_gamma   90.00
#
_symmetry.space_group_name_H-M   'P 1'
#
loop_
_entity.id
_entity.type
_entity.pdbx_description
1 polymer ?
#
loop_
_entity_poly.entity_id
_entity_poly.type
_entity_poly.pdbx_seq_one_letter_code
_entity_poly.pdbx_strand_id
1 'polypeptide(L)'
;ASLAENPPKFIPPLMRNRLKLHGPSAEEVRYRFSETDGFLDEETEIQFWRFENGASVNAKSTNFEPSRCQVRLFFFGGELMAQGDERQLLDLGIRTLMDGGLAGHLQKNVDKLCALWGIYVSAHVEPE
;
A
#
# COMPACT_ATOMS: atom_id res chain seq x y z
N ALA A 1 -30.27 -4.34 15.91
CA ALA A 1 -30.39 -3.83 14.54
C ALA A 1 -30.38 -5.02 13.60
N SER A 2 -31.47 -5.22 12.86
CA SER A 2 -31.64 -6.33 11.94
C SER A 2 -30.85 -6.07 10.65
N LEU A 3 -30.32 -7.12 10.01
CA LEU A 3 -29.73 -7.04 8.65
C LEU A 3 -30.70 -6.46 7.60
N ALA A 4 -32.00 -6.44 7.90
CA ALA A 4 -33.02 -5.78 7.08
C ALA A 4 -33.02 -4.25 7.20
N GLU A 5 -32.56 -3.69 8.34
CA GLU A 5 -32.52 -2.24 8.58
C GLU A 5 -31.25 -1.59 8.01
N ASN A 6 -30.17 -2.35 7.87
CA ASN A 6 -28.90 -1.91 7.28
C ASN A 6 -28.36 -2.97 6.31
N PRO A 7 -28.96 -3.13 5.12
CA PRO A 7 -28.49 -4.10 4.15
C PRO A 7 -27.03 -3.77 3.76
N PRO A 8 -26.13 -4.77 3.65
CA PRO A 8 -24.77 -4.54 3.19
C PRO A 8 -24.80 -3.92 1.80
N LYS A 9 -24.39 -2.64 1.71
CA LYS A 9 -24.22 -1.97 0.43
C LYS A 9 -23.06 -2.62 -0.28
N PHE A 10 -23.35 -3.34 -1.36
CA PHE A 10 -22.35 -3.79 -2.31
C PHE A 10 -21.72 -2.53 -2.93
N ILE A 11 -20.51 -2.19 -2.49
CA ILE A 11 -19.67 -1.21 -3.16
C ILE A 11 -19.04 -1.97 -4.33
N PRO A 12 -19.39 -1.67 -5.59
CA PRO A 12 -18.79 -2.35 -6.72
C PRO A 12 -17.27 -2.21 -6.61
N PRO A 13 -16.48 -3.27 -6.88
CA PRO A 13 -15.04 -3.10 -7.04
C PRO A 13 -14.85 -1.99 -8.07
N LEU A 14 -14.02 -0.99 -7.77
CA LEU A 14 -13.75 0.17 -8.63
C LEU A 14 -13.48 -0.34 -10.07
N MET A 15 -14.53 -0.35 -10.88
CA MET A 15 -14.51 -0.84 -12.25
C MET A 15 -13.78 0.24 -13.04
N ARG A 16 -12.50 -0.03 -13.33
CA ARG A 16 -11.46 0.87 -13.87
C ARG A 16 -10.79 1.74 -12.81
N ASN A 17 -9.92 1.11 -12.04
CA ASN A 17 -8.97 1.82 -11.20
C ASN A 17 -7.85 2.43 -12.07
N ARG A 18 -7.95 3.73 -12.41
CA ARG A 18 -6.82 4.50 -13.00
C ARG A 18 -5.54 4.37 -12.15
N LEU A 19 -5.67 4.14 -10.84
CA LEU A 19 -4.55 4.00 -9.91
C LEU A 19 -3.92 2.60 -9.91
N LYS A 20 -4.54 1.60 -10.56
CA LYS A 20 -3.92 0.27 -10.70
C LYS A 20 -2.80 0.24 -11.74
N LEU A 21 -2.71 1.26 -12.60
CA LEU A 21 -1.70 1.37 -13.65
C LEU A 21 -1.23 2.82 -13.78
N HIS A 22 -0.45 3.28 -12.81
CA HIS A 22 0.19 4.60 -12.76
C HIS A 22 -0.69 5.71 -12.17
N GLY A 23 -0.39 6.09 -10.93
CA GLY A 23 -0.76 7.41 -10.40
C GLY A 23 -0.17 8.55 -11.25
N PRO A 24 -0.38 9.82 -10.85
CA PRO A 24 0.11 10.98 -11.58
C PRO A 24 1.62 10.84 -11.89
N SER A 25 2.02 11.29 -13.07
CA SER A 25 3.40 11.12 -13.54
C SER A 25 4.38 11.89 -12.67
N ALA A 26 5.67 11.51 -12.69
CA ALA A 26 6.68 12.24 -11.93
C ALA A 26 6.78 13.72 -12.35
N GLU A 27 6.53 14.02 -13.63
CA GLU A 27 6.51 15.38 -14.17
C GLU A 27 5.30 16.17 -13.67
N GLU A 28 4.12 15.56 -13.65
CA GLU A 28 2.89 16.19 -13.16
C GLU A 28 2.98 16.52 -11.66
N VAL A 29 3.50 15.58 -10.88
CA VAL A 29 3.75 15.80 -9.45
C VAL A 29 4.75 16.93 -9.26
N ARG A 30 5.91 16.90 -9.96
CA ARG A 30 6.94 17.96 -9.83
C ARG A 30 6.45 19.34 -10.26
N TYR A 31 5.64 19.41 -11.32
CA TYR A 31 5.04 20.66 -11.77
C TYR A 31 4.17 21.26 -10.66
N ARG A 32 3.28 20.46 -10.05
CA ARG A 32 2.42 20.95 -8.96
C ARG A 32 3.18 21.19 -7.66
N PHE A 33 4.26 20.45 -7.40
CA PHE A 33 5.14 20.66 -6.24
C PHE A 33 5.91 21.99 -6.28
N SER A 34 6.04 22.61 -7.46
CA SER A 34 6.59 23.97 -7.53
C SER A 34 5.71 25.01 -6.84
N GLU A 35 4.47 24.64 -6.50
CA GLU A 35 3.47 25.50 -5.87
C GLU A 35 3.13 25.06 -4.43
N THR A 36 3.35 23.79 -4.05
CA THR A 36 2.98 23.22 -2.73
C THR A 36 3.84 22.01 -2.33
N ASP A 37 3.82 21.60 -1.04
CA ASP A 37 4.51 20.39 -0.55
C ASP A 37 3.85 19.05 -0.97
N GLY A 38 2.86 19.08 -1.87
CA GLY A 38 2.00 17.96 -2.27
C GLY A 38 0.73 18.45 -2.94
N PHE A 39 0.02 17.62 -3.71
CA PHE A 39 -1.23 18.05 -4.36
C PHE A 39 -2.42 17.13 -4.05
N LEU A 40 -3.60 17.74 -3.92
CA LEU A 40 -4.87 17.05 -3.76
C LEU A 40 -5.56 16.93 -5.12
N ASP A 41 -5.95 15.72 -5.50
CA ASP A 41 -6.87 15.50 -6.61
C ASP A 41 -8.31 15.66 -6.09
N GLU A 42 -8.98 16.75 -6.47
CA GLU A 42 -10.35 17.06 -6.05
C GLU A 42 -11.38 16.05 -6.56
N GLU A 43 -11.13 15.37 -7.69
CA GLU A 43 -12.07 14.38 -8.24
C GLU A 43 -12.06 13.10 -7.40
N THR A 44 -10.87 12.65 -7.00
CA THR A 44 -10.69 11.38 -6.29
C THR A 44 -10.54 11.53 -4.78
N GLU A 45 -10.36 12.76 -4.29
CA GLU A 45 -10.00 13.12 -2.91
C GLU A 45 -8.73 12.40 -2.42
N ILE A 46 -7.79 12.17 -3.33
CA ILE A 46 -6.51 11.53 -3.03
C ILE A 46 -5.43 12.60 -2.93
N GLN A 47 -4.68 12.55 -1.83
CA GLN A 47 -3.53 13.38 -1.60
C GLN A 47 -2.27 12.66 -2.08
N PHE A 48 -1.46 13.36 -2.88
CA PHE A 48 -0.22 12.84 -3.46
C PHE A 48 0.99 13.62 -2.95
N TRP A 49 2.03 12.88 -2.58
CA TRP A 49 3.34 13.41 -2.21
C TRP A 49 4.47 12.68 -2.93
N ARG A 50 5.56 13.38 -3.19
CA ARG A 50 6.82 12.81 -3.65
C ARG A 50 7.97 13.39 -2.85
N PHE A 51 8.74 12.50 -2.22
CA PHE A 51 9.91 12.87 -1.44
C PHE A 51 11.15 13.03 -2.32
N GLU A 52 12.16 13.73 -1.81
CA GLU A 52 13.44 13.98 -2.50
C GLU A 52 14.14 12.67 -2.90
N ASN A 53 13.99 11.61 -2.11
CA ASN A 53 14.54 10.29 -2.39
C ASN A 53 13.79 9.54 -3.51
N GLY A 54 12.76 10.14 -4.10
CA GLY A 54 11.99 9.58 -5.19
C GLY A 54 10.80 8.71 -4.77
N ALA A 55 10.60 8.45 -3.47
CA ALA A 55 9.43 7.72 -2.98
C ALA A 55 8.15 8.55 -3.16
N SER A 56 7.04 7.89 -3.49
CA SER A 56 5.72 8.52 -3.59
C SER A 56 4.78 7.98 -2.52
N VAL A 57 3.96 8.86 -1.95
CA VAL A 57 2.88 8.50 -1.02
C VAL A 57 1.57 9.00 -1.58
N ASN A 58 0.57 8.12 -1.61
CA ASN A 58 -0.79 8.43 -2.03
C ASN A 58 -1.70 8.07 -0.85
N ALA A 59 -2.45 9.03 -0.32
CA ALA A 59 -3.36 8.80 0.81
C ALA A 59 -4.78 9.23 0.48
N LYS A 60 -5.74 8.45 0.98
CA LYS A 60 -7.17 8.78 0.92
C LYS A 60 -7.78 8.57 2.29
N SER A 61 -8.44 9.59 2.81
CA SER A 61 -9.27 9.46 4.01
C SER A 61 -10.65 8.92 3.61
N THR A 62 -11.21 8.02 4.41
CA THR A 62 -12.56 7.51 4.17
C THR A 62 -13.34 7.47 5.49
N ASN A 63 -14.64 7.72 5.43
CA ASN A 63 -15.54 7.62 6.59
C ASN A 63 -16.10 6.19 6.81
N PHE A 64 -15.66 5.21 6.01
CA PHE A 64 -16.20 3.84 6.04
C PHE A 64 -15.77 3.08 7.30
N GLU A 65 -14.48 3.14 7.64
CA GLU A 65 -13.92 2.54 8.86
C GLU A 65 -12.97 3.56 9.53
N PRO A 66 -13.49 4.54 10.29
CA PRO A 66 -12.68 5.66 10.81
C PRO A 66 -11.58 5.20 11.79
N SER A 67 -11.74 4.03 12.40
CA SER A 67 -10.76 3.43 13.31
C SER A 67 -9.75 2.51 12.61
N ARG A 68 -9.77 2.43 11.27
CA ARG A 68 -8.89 1.56 10.49
C ARG A 68 -8.06 2.36 9.50
N CYS A 69 -6.78 2.01 9.45
CA CYS A 69 -5.85 2.48 8.44
C CYS A 69 -5.29 1.28 7.67
N GLN A 70 -5.11 1.42 6.36
CA GLN A 70 -4.36 0.46 5.56
C GLN A 70 -3.19 1.17 4.90
N VAL A 71 -1.98 0.72 5.18
CA VAL A 71 -0.76 1.16 4.51
C VAL A 71 -0.31 0.05 3.57
N ARG A 72 -0.07 0.39 2.29
CA ARG A 72 0.49 -0.53 1.29
C ARG A 72 1.76 0.07 0.74
N LEU A 73 2.85 -0.68 0.81
CA LEU A 73 4.12 -0.32 0.18
C LEU A 73 4.26 -1.15 -1.10
N PHE A 74 4.49 -0.47 -2.20
CA PHE A 74 4.74 -1.09 -3.50
C PHE A 74 6.19 -0.86 -3.88
N PHE A 75 6.89 -1.92 -4.25
CA PHE A 75 8.25 -1.85 -4.76
C PHE A 75 8.24 -2.27 -6.22
N PHE A 76 8.75 -1.41 -7.10
CA PHE A 76 9.02 -1.77 -8.49
C PHE A 76 10.29 -2.61 -8.52
N GLY A 77 10.14 -3.90 -8.80
CA GLY A 77 11.24 -4.88 -8.81
C GLY A 77 10.76 -6.33 -8.74
N GLY A 78 9.56 -6.61 -9.26
CA GLY A 78 8.92 -7.93 -9.17
C GLY A 78 9.57 -8.99 -10.05
N GLU A 79 8.89 -10.13 -10.18
CA GLU A 79 9.36 -11.35 -10.86
C GLU A 79 9.94 -11.15 -12.27
N LEU A 80 9.53 -10.10 -13.00
CA LEU A 80 10.04 -9.78 -14.34
C LEU A 80 11.49 -9.29 -14.35
N MET A 81 11.99 -8.76 -13.23
CA MET A 81 13.41 -8.41 -13.08
C MET A 81 14.27 -9.60 -12.64
N ALA A 82 13.63 -10.71 -12.26
CA ALA A 82 14.29 -11.93 -11.84
C ALA A 82 14.63 -12.80 -13.06
N GLN A 83 15.84 -13.36 -13.10
CA GLN A 83 16.26 -14.24 -14.18
C GLN A 83 16.25 -15.70 -13.74
N GLY A 84 15.69 -16.58 -14.56
CA GLY A 84 15.70 -18.03 -14.30
C GLY A 84 15.00 -18.41 -12.98
N ASP A 85 15.72 -19.12 -12.12
CA ASP A 85 15.20 -19.65 -10.85
C ASP A 85 14.98 -18.56 -9.78
N GLU A 86 15.53 -17.36 -9.97
CA GLU A 86 15.39 -16.23 -9.03
C GLU A 86 13.92 -15.85 -8.81
N ARG A 87 13.08 -16.03 -9.85
CA ARG A 87 11.64 -15.76 -9.79
C ARG A 87 10.95 -16.51 -8.66
N GLN A 88 11.23 -17.81 -8.54
CA GLN A 88 10.64 -18.67 -7.50
C GLN A 88 11.24 -18.38 -6.12
N LEU A 89 12.48 -17.90 -6.08
CA LEU A 89 13.18 -17.56 -4.85
C LEU A 89 12.75 -16.21 -4.26
N LEU A 90 12.18 -15.30 -5.07
CA LEU A 90 11.75 -13.98 -4.59
C LEU A 90 10.61 -14.08 -3.58
N ASP A 91 9.54 -14.84 -3.88
CA ASP A 91 8.42 -15.01 -2.93
C ASP A 91 8.91 -15.68 -1.63
N LEU A 92 9.75 -16.71 -1.74
CA LEU A 92 10.35 -17.37 -0.58
C LEU A 92 11.24 -16.41 0.22
N GLY A 93 12.08 -15.63 -0.45
CA GLY A 93 12.99 -14.66 0.16
C GLY A 93 12.24 -13.57 0.90
N ILE A 94 11.21 -12.99 0.28
CA ILE A 94 10.37 -11.97 0.91
C ILE A 94 9.64 -12.53 2.13
N ARG A 95 9.03 -13.72 2.03
CA ARG A 95 8.38 -14.35 3.20
C ARG A 95 9.38 -14.61 4.33
N THR A 96 10.56 -15.13 3.99
CA THR A 96 11.62 -15.40 4.98
C THR A 96 12.09 -14.13 5.67
N LEU A 97 12.23 -13.02 4.93
CA LEU A 97 12.60 -11.72 5.50
C LEU A 97 11.52 -11.16 6.42
N MET A 98 10.25 -11.29 6.05
CA MET A 98 9.12 -10.84 6.86
C MET A 98 8.99 -11.58 8.20
N ASP A 99 9.46 -12.83 8.24
CA ASP A 99 9.47 -13.67 9.44
C ASP A 99 10.82 -13.64 10.20
N GLY A 100 11.78 -12.81 9.76
CA GLY A 100 13.15 -12.77 10.30
C GLY A 100 13.35 -11.87 11.53
N GLY A 101 12.36 -11.05 11.89
CA GLY A 101 12.50 -9.98 12.89
C GLY A 101 12.84 -8.62 12.27
N LEU A 102 12.80 -7.56 13.09
CA LEU A 102 12.91 -6.17 12.63
C LEU A 102 13.71 -5.31 13.61
N ALA A 103 14.63 -4.49 13.10
CA ALA A 103 15.40 -3.50 13.87
C ALA A 103 16.09 -4.06 15.13
N GLY A 104 16.64 -5.28 15.04
CA GLY A 104 17.29 -5.97 16.16
C GLY A 104 16.33 -6.70 17.12
N HIS A 105 15.02 -6.68 16.85
CA HIS A 105 14.04 -7.46 17.59
C HIS A 105 13.78 -8.80 16.91
N LEU A 106 13.72 -9.87 17.71
CA LEU A 106 13.30 -11.20 17.26
C LEU A 106 11.85 -11.19 16.79
N GLN A 107 11.50 -12.01 15.80
CA GLN A 107 10.15 -12.11 15.23
C GLN A 107 9.06 -12.25 16.31
N LYS A 108 9.26 -13.13 17.30
CA LYS A 108 8.31 -13.32 18.42
C LYS A 108 7.95 -12.04 19.17
N ASN A 109 8.84 -11.06 19.22
CA ASN A 109 8.59 -9.78 19.89
C ASN A 109 7.81 -8.83 18.96
N VAL A 110 8.12 -8.86 17.66
CA VAL A 110 7.38 -8.13 16.63
C VAL A 110 5.92 -8.62 16.59
N ASP A 111 5.69 -9.94 16.56
CA ASP A 111 4.35 -10.51 16.53
C ASP A 111 3.51 -10.12 17.75
N LYS A 112 4.14 -10.09 18.94
CA LYS A 112 3.47 -9.65 20.18
C LYS A 112 3.07 -8.19 20.11
N LEU A 113 3.94 -7.32 19.59
CA LEU A 113 3.62 -5.89 19.42
C LEU A 113 2.48 -5.70 18.43
N CYS A 114 2.53 -6.40 17.29
CA CYS A 114 1.47 -6.37 16.29
C CYS A 114 0.12 -6.80 16.89
N ALA A 115 0.10 -7.91 17.65
CA ALA A 115 -1.11 -8.40 18.29
C ALA A 115 -1.67 -7.42 19.34
N LEU A 116 -0.80 -6.82 20.17
CA LEU A 116 -1.21 -5.84 21.17
C LEU A 116 -1.86 -4.60 20.56
N TRP A 117 -1.41 -4.21 19.36
CA TRP A 117 -1.85 -2.98 18.70
C TRP A 117 -2.88 -3.24 17.59
N GLY A 118 -3.31 -4.50 17.41
CA GLY A 118 -4.26 -4.87 16.35
C GLY A 118 -3.72 -4.67 14.93
N ILE A 119 -2.40 -4.74 14.75
CA ILE A 119 -1.73 -4.56 13.47
C ILE A 119 -1.64 -5.91 12.76
N TYR A 120 -2.07 -5.92 11.49
CA TYR A 120 -1.89 -7.05 10.59
C TYR A 120 -0.91 -6.66 9.48
N VAL A 121 0.11 -7.49 9.29
CA VAL A 121 1.15 -7.29 8.27
C VAL A 121 1.14 -8.47 7.32
N SER A 122 1.17 -8.20 6.02
CA SER A 122 1.26 -9.22 4.98
C SER A 122 2.08 -8.70 3.81
N ALA A 123 2.95 -9.54 3.26
CA ALA A 123 3.66 -9.27 2.03
C ALA A 123 3.15 -10.20 0.93
N HIS A 124 3.18 -9.72 -0.31
CA HIS A 124 2.84 -10.50 -1.49
C HIS A 124 3.75 -10.06 -2.64
N VAL A 125 4.23 -11.04 -3.40
CA VAL A 125 4.95 -10.79 -4.66
C VAL A 125 3.95 -11.04 -5.78
N GLU A 126 3.59 -9.99 -6.51
CA GLU A 126 2.71 -10.10 -7.66
C GLU A 126 3.51 -10.46 -8.91
N PRO A 127 3.08 -11.46 -9.70
CA PRO A 127 3.48 -11.58 -11.10
C PRO A 127 2.76 -10.47 -11.87
N GLU A 128 3.45 -9.40 -12.27
CA GLU A 128 2.86 -8.40 -13.16
C GLU A 128 2.38 -9.03 -14.49
#